data_AF-A0AAX1WSS6-F1
#
_entry.id   AF-A0AAX1WSS6-F1
#
_cell.length_a   1.000
_cell.length_b   1.000
_cell.length_c   1.000
_cell.angle_alpha   90.00
_cell.angle_beta   90.00
_cell.angle_gamma   90.00
#
_symmetry.space_group_name_H-M   'P 1'
#
loop_
_entity.id
_entity.type
_entity.pdbx_description
1 polymer ?
#
loop_
_entity_poly.entity_id
_entity_poly.type
_entity_poly.pdbx_seq_one_letter_code
_entity_poly.pdbx_strand_id
1 'polypeptide(L)'
;MSHWLLRHTLAAFGLCVASASALAAGPPPPERFRLTPQLLERMEALQAASPEAARPGDDDEPDAQSVQELARQLDADPRIRALLARHRVSSIEYATAVYAALHAGMFLAMESLADKASRTKALASFTPEQRANIELLRRRPIK
;
A
#
# COMPACT_ATOMS: atom_id res chain seq x y z
N MET A 1 3.85 -70.81 2.27
CA MET A 1 3.61 -69.99 3.47
C MET A 1 4.65 -68.88 3.42
N SER A 2 4.37 -67.76 2.74
CA SER A 2 3.61 -66.59 3.21
C SER A 2 4.33 -65.85 4.34
N HIS A 3 4.06 -64.54 4.45
CA HIS A 3 4.66 -63.51 5.32
C HIS A 3 5.86 -62.81 4.63
N TRP A 4 5.67 -61.84 3.74
CA TRP A 4 5.03 -60.53 3.96
C TRP A 4 5.61 -59.83 5.18
N LEU A 5 6.40 -58.78 4.94
CA LEU A 5 6.68 -57.58 5.74
C LEU A 5 8.04 -57.02 5.27
N LEU A 6 8.32 -55.73 5.11
CA LEU A 6 7.51 -54.52 5.01
C LEU A 6 8.55 -53.40 4.85
N ARG A 7 8.47 -52.62 3.76
CA ARG A 7 8.81 -51.17 3.67
C ARG A 7 10.29 -50.79 3.93
N HIS A 8 10.91 -49.85 3.21
CA HIS A 8 10.60 -48.43 3.27
C HIS A 8 10.94 -47.75 1.94
N THR A 9 9.93 -47.11 1.38
CA THR A 9 9.95 -46.31 0.15
C THR A 9 10.72 -45.00 0.35
N LEU A 10 11.63 -44.73 -0.59
CA LEU A 10 12.38 -43.48 -0.73
C LEU A 10 11.46 -42.33 -1.18
N ALA A 11 11.57 -41.23 -0.43
CA ALA A 11 11.70 -39.84 -0.88
C ALA A 11 10.73 -39.19 -1.88
N ALA A 12 10.19 -38.06 -1.38
CA ALA A 12 10.07 -36.76 -2.04
C ALA A 12 8.97 -36.57 -3.10
N PHE A 13 7.91 -35.89 -2.67
CA PHE A 13 7.46 -34.67 -3.38
C PHE A 13 6.72 -33.76 -2.39
N GLY A 14 7.44 -32.75 -1.89
CA GLY A 14 6.85 -31.68 -1.09
C GLY A 14 6.05 -30.75 -2.00
N LEU A 15 4.77 -31.06 -2.21
CA LEU A 15 3.85 -30.18 -2.91
C LEU A 15 3.38 -29.09 -1.92
N CYS A 16 4.18 -28.03 -1.78
CA CYS A 16 3.71 -26.79 -1.17
C CYS A 16 2.71 -26.14 -2.14
N VAL A 17 1.44 -26.57 -2.06
CA VAL A 17 0.34 -25.82 -2.65
C VAL A 17 0.15 -24.56 -1.80
N ALA A 18 0.83 -23.49 -2.18
CA ALA A 18 0.47 -22.15 -1.75
C ALA A 18 -0.83 -21.77 -2.48
N SER A 19 -1.96 -22.24 -1.94
CA SER A 19 -3.27 -21.69 -2.29
C SER A 19 -3.36 -20.29 -1.69
N ALA A 20 -2.73 -19.32 -2.34
CA ALA A 20 -3.13 -17.94 -2.22
C ALA A 20 -4.49 -17.81 -2.92
N SER A 21 -5.54 -18.26 -2.23
CA SER A 21 -6.90 -17.83 -2.51
C SER A 21 -6.95 -16.34 -2.18
N ALA A 22 -6.47 -15.52 -3.12
CA ALA A 22 -6.81 -14.12 -3.17
C ALA A 22 -8.31 -14.08 -3.48
N LEU A 23 -9.13 -14.21 -2.43
CA LEU A 23 -10.48 -13.68 -2.43
C LEU A 23 -10.33 -12.25 -2.93
N ALA A 24 -10.93 -11.99 -4.10
CA ALA A 24 -11.11 -10.66 -4.64
C ALA A 24 -12.07 -9.88 -3.74
N ALA A 25 -11.68 -9.66 -2.49
CA ALA A 25 -12.09 -8.50 -1.76
C ALA A 25 -11.55 -7.32 -2.59
N GLY A 26 -12.44 -6.41 -2.98
CA GLY A 26 -12.01 -5.12 -3.52
C GLY A 26 -10.95 -4.50 -2.60
N PRO A 27 -10.11 -3.60 -3.12
CA PRO A 27 -9.08 -2.96 -2.31
C PRO A 27 -9.70 -2.44 -1.01
N PRO A 28 -9.08 -2.71 0.15
CA PRO A 28 -9.62 -2.25 1.41
C PRO A 28 -9.83 -0.74 1.34
N PRO A 29 -10.87 -0.21 2.02
CA PRO A 29 -11.06 1.23 2.07
C PRO A 29 -9.77 1.89 2.58
N PRO A 30 -9.40 3.08 2.09
CA PRO A 30 -8.09 3.67 2.34
C PRO A 30 -7.76 3.82 3.83
N GLU A 31 -8.78 3.94 4.69
CA GLU A 31 -8.67 3.98 6.15
C GLU A 31 -8.18 2.67 6.77
N ARG A 32 -8.29 1.55 6.04
CA ARG A 32 -7.79 0.22 6.42
C ARG A 32 -6.52 -0.18 5.67
N PHE A 33 -5.98 0.69 4.82
CA PHE A 33 -4.74 0.42 4.12
C PHE A 33 -3.54 0.66 5.03
N ARG A 34 -2.65 -0.32 5.13
CA ARG A 34 -1.45 -0.23 5.97
C ARG A 34 -0.21 -0.02 5.09
N LEU A 35 0.42 1.13 5.26
CA LEU A 35 1.71 1.43 4.66
C LEU A 35 2.78 0.52 5.26
N THR A 36 3.75 0.15 4.42
CA THR A 36 4.94 -0.59 4.83
C THR A 36 6.18 0.18 4.39
N PRO A 37 7.33 0.04 5.10
CA PRO A 37 8.58 0.66 4.66
C PRO A 37 8.96 0.30 3.22
N GLN A 38 8.79 -0.96 2.85
CA GLN A 38 9.10 -1.45 1.50
C GLN A 38 8.17 -0.87 0.43
N LEU A 39 6.90 -0.61 0.74
CA LEU A 39 6.01 0.07 -0.20
C LEU A 39 6.40 1.54 -0.37
N LEU A 40 6.74 2.23 0.72
CA LEU A 40 7.24 3.61 0.64
C LEU A 40 8.53 3.71 -0.20
N GLU A 41 9.46 2.77 -0.06
CA GLU A 41 10.68 2.71 -0.90
C GLU A 41 10.35 2.55 -2.37
N ARG A 42 9.39 1.69 -2.70
CA ARG A 42 8.95 1.50 -4.09
C ARG A 42 8.28 2.76 -4.64
N MET A 43 7.49 3.46 -3.83
CA MET A 43 6.86 4.73 -4.20
C MET A 43 7.91 5.82 -4.42
N GLU A 44 8.86 6.00 -3.50
CA GLU A 44 9.97 6.97 -3.63
C GLU A 44 10.80 6.68 -4.89
N ALA A 45 11.14 5.42 -5.16
CA ALA A 45 11.88 5.03 -6.35
C ALA A 45 11.11 5.31 -7.65
N LEU A 46 9.79 5.13 -7.63
CA LEU A 46 8.91 5.46 -8.76
C LEU A 46 8.84 6.97 -9.00
N GLN A 47 8.70 7.77 -7.94
CA GLN A 47 8.71 9.23 -8.04
C GLN A 47 10.04 9.76 -8.58
N ALA A 48 11.17 9.18 -8.14
CA ALA A 48 12.50 9.52 -8.64
C ALA A 48 12.69 9.13 -10.12
N ALA A 49 12.05 8.03 -10.56
CA ALA A 49 12.11 7.57 -11.94
C ALA A 49 11.17 8.35 -12.88
N SER A 50 10.09 8.95 -12.36
CA SER A 50 9.18 9.79 -13.11
C SER A 50 8.41 10.76 -12.20
N PRO A 51 8.72 12.07 -12.24
CA PRO A 51 7.94 13.10 -11.54
C PRO A 51 6.49 13.20 -12.03
N GLU A 52 6.21 12.82 -13.28
CA GLU A 52 4.86 12.78 -13.85
C GLU A 52 3.98 11.76 -13.12
N ALA A 53 4.57 10.67 -12.62
CA ALA A 53 3.86 9.68 -11.80
C ALA A 53 3.58 10.15 -10.36
N ALA A 54 4.27 11.22 -9.94
CA ALA A 54 4.16 11.83 -8.61
C ALA A 54 3.12 12.97 -8.56
N ARG A 55 2.71 13.49 -9.72
CA ARG A 55 1.73 14.57 -9.85
C ARG A 55 0.42 13.99 -10.42
N PRO A 56 -0.57 13.61 -9.59
CA PRO A 56 -1.94 13.51 -10.10
C PRO A 56 -2.31 14.87 -10.71
N GLY A 57 -2.89 14.86 -11.92
CA GLY A 57 -2.90 15.98 -12.87
C GLY A 57 -3.19 17.37 -12.32
N ASP A 58 -2.45 18.36 -12.83
CA ASP A 58 -2.46 19.78 -12.44
C ASP A 58 -3.58 20.59 -13.13
N ASP A 59 -4.55 19.97 -13.80
CA ASP A 59 -5.44 20.69 -14.75
C ASP A 59 -6.95 20.70 -14.44
N ASP A 60 -7.43 20.07 -13.37
CA ASP A 60 -8.79 20.33 -12.87
C ASP A 60 -8.78 20.10 -11.35
N GLU A 61 -9.53 20.92 -10.62
CA GLU A 61 -9.60 21.00 -9.16
C GLU A 61 -9.36 19.66 -8.44
N PRO A 62 -8.52 19.59 -7.39
CA PRO A 62 -8.30 18.38 -6.61
C PRO A 62 -9.51 18.08 -5.70
N ASP A 63 -10.70 18.01 -6.29
CA ASP A 63 -11.88 17.42 -5.70
C ASP A 63 -11.60 15.93 -5.53
N ALA A 64 -11.12 15.57 -4.34
CA ALA A 64 -11.12 14.23 -3.75
C ALA A 64 -11.19 13.07 -4.77
N GLN A 65 -10.21 12.97 -5.68
CA GLN A 65 -10.20 11.93 -6.70
C GLN A 65 -10.22 10.56 -6.04
N SER A 66 -11.31 9.80 -6.11
CA SER A 66 -11.38 8.49 -5.48
C SER A 66 -10.16 7.61 -5.83
N VAL A 67 -9.78 6.68 -4.94
CA VAL A 67 -8.68 5.73 -5.19
C VAL A 67 -8.81 5.05 -6.56
N GLN A 68 -10.04 4.70 -6.96
CA GLN A 68 -10.34 4.06 -8.24
C GLN A 68 -10.09 5.00 -9.42
N GLU A 69 -10.44 6.27 -9.28
CA GLU A 69 -10.24 7.27 -10.32
C GLU A 69 -8.75 7.54 -10.56
N LEU A 70 -7.98 7.72 -9.47
CA LEU A 70 -6.53 7.87 -9.58
C LEU A 70 -5.88 6.61 -10.20
N ALA A 71 -6.30 5.41 -9.79
CA ALA A 71 -5.80 4.18 -10.39
C ALA A 71 -6.10 4.09 -11.89
N ARG A 72 -7.30 4.50 -12.32
CA ARG A 72 -7.70 4.55 -13.73
C ARG A 72 -6.85 5.52 -14.53
N GLN A 73 -6.50 6.68 -13.97
CA GLN A 73 -5.62 7.66 -14.60
C GLN A 73 -4.20 7.13 -14.76
N LEU A 74 -3.66 6.46 -13.73
CA LEU A 74 -2.35 5.81 -13.79
C LEU A 74 -2.30 4.69 -14.84
N ASP A 75 -3.39 3.93 -14.97
CA ASP A 75 -3.51 2.87 -15.97
C ASP A 75 -3.70 3.40 -17.41
N ALA A 76 -4.16 4.65 -17.56
CA ALA A 76 -4.38 5.28 -18.86
C ALA A 76 -3.07 5.61 -19.59
N ASP A 77 -1.96 5.89 -18.89
CA ASP A 77 -0.63 6.07 -19.48
C ASP A 77 0.15 4.73 -19.49
N PRO A 78 0.42 4.12 -20.67
CA PRO A 78 1.18 2.88 -20.76
C PRO A 78 2.60 2.96 -20.15
N ARG A 79 3.22 4.15 -20.15
CA ARG A 79 4.54 4.39 -19.56
C ARG A 79 4.49 4.31 -18.05
N ILE A 80 3.47 4.91 -17.44
CA ILE A 80 3.23 4.87 -15.99
C ILE A 80 2.87 3.46 -15.55
N ARG A 81 1.99 2.77 -16.28
CA ARG A 81 1.65 1.36 -16.02
C ARG A 81 2.87 0.45 -16.10
N ALA A 82 3.74 0.66 -17.10
CA ALA A 82 5.00 -0.09 -17.20
C ALA A 82 5.96 0.23 -16.04
N LEU A 83 6.03 1.48 -15.59
CA LEU A 83 6.85 1.88 -14.45
C LEU A 83 6.35 1.24 -13.15
N LEU A 84 5.06 1.33 -12.85
CA LEU A 84 4.42 0.67 -11.71
C LEU A 84 4.71 -0.84 -11.70
N ALA A 85 4.56 -1.51 -12.85
CA ALA A 85 4.87 -2.93 -13.01
C ALA A 85 6.35 -3.26 -12.73
N ARG A 86 7.30 -2.42 -13.19
CA ARG A 86 8.74 -2.59 -12.90
C ARG A 86 9.05 -2.53 -11.42
N HIS A 87 8.32 -1.70 -10.67
CA HIS A 87 8.43 -1.60 -9.21
C HIS A 87 7.55 -2.62 -8.46
N ARG A 88 6.83 -3.51 -9.17
CA ARG A 88 5.90 -4.49 -8.60
C ARG A 88 4.81 -3.84 -7.74
N VAL A 89 4.30 -2.68 -8.16
CA VAL A 89 3.19 -1.99 -7.51
C VAL A 89 2.02 -1.95 -8.50
N SER A 90 0.81 -2.24 -8.05
CA SER A 90 -0.39 -2.05 -8.89
C SER A 90 -0.90 -0.61 -8.80
N SER A 91 -1.62 -0.13 -9.81
CA SER A 91 -2.19 1.23 -9.82
C SER A 91 -3.14 1.46 -8.64
N ILE A 92 -3.92 0.45 -8.26
CA ILE A 92 -4.79 0.48 -7.07
C ILE A 92 -3.98 0.52 -5.77
N GLU A 93 -2.95 -0.32 -5.63
CA GLU A 93 -2.07 -0.30 -4.44
C GLU A 93 -1.36 1.05 -4.31
N TYR A 94 -0.85 1.59 -5.41
CA TYR A 94 -0.20 2.90 -5.44
C TYR A 94 -1.17 4.01 -5.06
N ALA A 95 -2.35 4.08 -5.70
CA ALA A 95 -3.36 5.09 -5.39
C ALA A 95 -3.81 5.04 -3.93
N THR A 96 -4.07 3.84 -3.40
CA THR A 96 -4.46 3.66 -1.99
C THR A 96 -3.33 4.09 -1.05
N ALA A 97 -2.08 3.79 -1.41
CA ALA A 97 -0.90 4.17 -0.64
C ALA A 97 -0.67 5.69 -0.64
N VAL A 98 -0.88 6.36 -1.77
CA VAL A 98 -0.82 7.83 -1.87
C VAL A 98 -1.83 8.47 -0.92
N TYR A 99 -3.08 7.98 -0.91
CA TYR A 99 -4.12 8.45 0.01
C TYR A 99 -3.76 8.24 1.49
N ALA A 100 -3.27 7.05 1.82
CA ALA A 100 -2.83 6.73 3.18
C ALA A 100 -1.65 7.60 3.64
N ALA A 101 -0.70 7.86 2.74
CA ALA A 101 0.46 8.71 2.99
C ALA A 101 0.04 10.19 3.14
N LEU A 102 -0.87 10.68 2.29
CA LEU A 102 -1.39 12.04 2.35
C LEU A 102 -2.12 12.29 3.68
N HIS A 103 -3.00 11.37 4.11
CA HIS A 103 -3.69 11.48 5.40
C HIS A 103 -2.68 11.54 6.57
N ALA A 104 -1.70 10.64 6.59
CA ALA A 104 -0.69 10.59 7.64
C ALA A 104 0.20 11.85 7.63
N GLY A 105 0.62 12.32 6.44
CA GLY A 105 1.39 13.54 6.27
C GLY A 105 0.64 14.80 6.71
N MET A 106 -0.64 14.91 6.33
CA MET A 106 -1.51 16.03 6.74
C MET A 106 -1.66 16.09 8.26
N PHE A 107 -1.88 14.94 8.91
CA PHE A 107 -1.92 14.89 10.37
C PHE A 107 -0.62 15.38 11.00
N LEU A 108 0.53 14.91 10.51
CA LEU A 108 1.84 15.31 11.04
C LEU A 108 2.14 16.81 10.81
N ALA A 109 1.75 17.36 9.66
CA ALA A 109 1.90 18.78 9.37
C ALA A 109 1.07 19.66 10.32
N MET A 110 -0.19 19.26 10.56
CA MET A 110 -1.10 19.96 11.47
C MET A 110 -0.80 19.70 12.95
N GLU A 111 0.00 18.67 13.26
CA GLU A 111 0.29 18.26 14.64
C GLU A 111 0.88 19.39 15.47
N SER A 112 1.77 20.20 14.88
CA SER A 112 2.41 21.34 15.57
C SER A 112 1.46 22.49 15.90
N LEU A 113 0.32 22.58 15.20
CA LEU A 113 -0.67 23.64 15.32
C LEU A 113 -1.79 23.29 16.31
N ALA A 114 -1.90 22.02 16.70
CA ALA A 114 -2.95 21.53 17.59
C ALA A 114 -2.44 21.35 19.03
N ASP A 115 -3.27 21.73 20.01
CA ASP A 115 -2.98 21.43 21.41
C ASP A 115 -2.97 19.92 21.67
N LYS A 116 -2.34 19.52 22.78
CA LYS A 116 -2.16 18.10 23.12
C LYS A 116 -3.50 17.36 23.22
N ALA A 117 -4.55 17.96 23.79
CA ALA A 117 -5.83 17.29 23.97
C ALA A 117 -6.53 17.06 22.61
N SER A 118 -6.50 18.06 21.72
CA SER A 118 -7.02 17.94 20.36
C SER A 118 -6.31 16.86 19.57
N ARG A 119 -4.98 16.76 19.67
CA ARG A 119 -4.19 15.69 19.04
C ARG A 119 -4.54 14.31 19.55
N THR A 120 -4.62 14.14 20.87
CA THR A 120 -4.99 12.86 21.49
C THR A 120 -6.39 12.44 21.06
N LYS A 121 -7.34 13.37 21.03
CA LYS A 121 -8.72 13.11 20.57
C LYS A 121 -8.75 12.70 19.09
N ALA A 122 -8.01 13.39 18.23
CA ALA A 122 -7.91 13.04 16.81
C ALA A 122 -7.34 11.62 16.62
N LEU A 123 -6.21 11.30 17.25
CA LEU A 123 -5.61 9.96 17.18
C LEU A 123 -6.53 8.85 17.70
N ALA A 124 -7.34 9.14 18.72
CA ALA A 124 -8.32 8.20 19.26
C ALA A 124 -9.46 7.92 18.27
N SER A 125 -9.80 8.87 17.39
CA SER A 125 -10.84 8.72 16.36
C SER A 125 -10.39 7.92 15.14
N PHE A 126 -9.08 7.77 14.93
CA PHE A 126 -8.52 7.08 13.77
C PHE A 126 -8.58 5.54 13.91
N THR A 127 -8.53 4.85 12.78
CA THR A 127 -8.36 3.40 12.74
C THR A 127 -6.97 2.98 13.24
N PRO A 128 -6.78 1.72 13.66
CA PRO A 128 -5.45 1.18 13.96
C PRO A 128 -4.44 1.35 12.81
N GLU A 129 -4.89 1.19 11.56
CA GLU A 129 -4.07 1.30 10.36
C GLU A 129 -3.65 2.75 10.10
N GLN A 130 -4.57 3.71 10.22
CA GLN A 130 -4.25 5.14 10.13
C GLN A 130 -3.22 5.56 11.18
N ARG A 131 -3.38 5.13 12.44
CA ARG A 131 -2.38 5.38 13.49
C ARG A 131 -1.03 4.76 13.17
N ALA A 132 -1.01 3.53 12.65
CA ALA A 132 0.23 2.87 12.24
C ALA A 132 0.93 3.61 11.09
N ASN A 133 0.18 4.13 10.13
CA ASN A 133 0.70 4.92 9.02
C ASN A 133 1.30 6.25 9.49
N ILE A 134 0.62 6.95 10.40
CA ILE A 134 1.14 8.18 11.04
C ILE A 134 2.46 7.89 11.75
N GLU A 135 2.51 6.82 12.54
CA GLU A 135 3.72 6.45 13.27
C GLU A 135 4.87 6.03 12.33
N LEU A 136 4.56 5.34 11.23
CA LEU A 136 5.54 5.01 10.21
C LEU A 136 6.16 6.28 9.60
N LEU A 137 5.33 7.23 9.15
CA LEU A 137 5.83 8.48 8.55
C LEU A 137 6.52 9.40 9.56
N ARG A 138 6.13 9.36 10.84
CA ARG A 138 6.83 10.09 11.90
C ARG A 138 8.29 9.62 12.02
N ARG A 139 8.53 8.32 11.90
CA ARG A 139 9.88 7.71 11.96
C ARG A 139 10.65 7.86 10.66
N ARG A 140 9.93 7.94 9.55
CA ARG A 140 10.48 8.04 8.20
C ARG A 140 9.68 9.06 7.39
N PRO A 141 9.97 10.36 7.53
CA PRO A 141 9.34 11.36 6.70
C PRO A 141 9.70 11.10 5.23
N ILE A 142 8.70 11.18 4.36
CA ILE A 142 8.91 11.19 2.91
C ILE A 142 9.70 12.46 2.59
N LYS A 143 10.79 12.33 1.83
CA LYS A 143 11.71 13.44 1.51
C LYS A 143 11.27 14.20 0.28
#